data_AF-A0A950KU15-F1
#
_entry.id   AF-A0A950KU15-F1
#
_cell.length_a   1.000
_cell.length_b   1.000
_cell.length_c   1.000
_cell.angle_alpha   90.00
_cell.angle_beta   90.00
_cell.angle_gamma   90.00
#
_symmetry.space_group_name_H-M   'P 1'
#
loop_
_entity.id
_entity.type
_entity.pdbx_description
1 polymer ?
#
loop_
_entity_poly.entity_id
_entity_poly.type
_entity_poly.pdbx_seq_one_letter_code
_entity_poly.pdbx_strand_id
1 'polypeptide(L)'
;MDLRPYIQTPKQLAQGIALIRSKHLFYQPFILADDVEVGEGQNLHDEYQGVTQIWDYNVYAPHHDADQGKQPEDLAVFRQRNQEYRSIYTYISDQICNRNPDIANLTVGEIGCNTGLNLFNMALRGAKRCYGYDWNDMQPVFSWLNRLLGTRVEFTQATYDNLYHRFKHGVDAQ
;
A
#
# COMPACT_ATOMS: atom_id res chain seq x y z
N MET A 1 4.39 4.68 3.06
CA MET A 1 5.18 4.58 4.30
C MET A 1 6.67 4.48 3.95
N ASP A 2 7.56 5.00 4.79
CA ASP A 2 9.00 4.76 4.64
C ASP A 2 9.35 3.42 5.30
N LEU A 3 9.74 2.43 4.49
CA LEU A 3 10.05 1.07 4.94
C LEU A 3 11.56 0.86 5.16
N ARG A 4 12.41 1.81 4.74
CA ARG A 4 13.87 1.69 4.85
C ARG A 4 14.35 1.33 6.26
N PRO A 5 13.80 1.91 7.36
CA PRO A 5 14.22 1.55 8.71
C PRO A 5 13.92 0.09 9.11
N TYR A 6 12.97 -0.56 8.41
CA TYR A 6 12.50 -1.91 8.73
C TYR A 6 13.11 -2.98 7.82
N ILE A 7 13.62 -2.59 6.63
CA ILE A 7 14.32 -3.47 5.70
C ILE A 7 15.78 -3.57 6.13
N GLN A 8 16.09 -4.63 6.88
CA GLN A 8 17.40 -4.85 7.50
C GLN A 8 18.31 -5.77 6.68
N THR A 9 17.77 -6.49 5.70
CA THR A 9 18.50 -7.49 4.92
C THR A 9 18.22 -7.37 3.43
N PRO A 10 19.18 -7.72 2.56
CA PRO A 10 18.95 -7.79 1.11
C PRO A 10 17.78 -8.71 0.72
N LYS A 11 17.57 -9.77 1.50
CA LYS A 11 16.45 -10.70 1.29
C LYS A 11 15.08 -10.02 1.47
N GLN A 12 14.94 -9.13 2.45
CA GLN A 12 13.69 -8.39 2.66
C GLN A 12 13.42 -7.40 1.52
N LEU A 13 14.45 -6.71 1.02
CA LEU A 13 14.33 -5.84 -0.15
C LEU A 13 13.95 -6.64 -1.40
N ALA A 14 14.64 -7.76 -1.65
CA ALA A 14 14.35 -8.64 -2.79
C ALA A 14 12.91 -9.18 -2.77
N GLN A 15 12.34 -9.45 -1.59
CA GLN A 15 10.93 -9.80 -1.45
C GLN A 15 10.01 -8.64 -1.86
N GLY A 16 10.33 -7.41 -1.47
CA GLY A 16 9.61 -6.22 -1.91
C GLY A 16 9.66 -6.03 -3.42
N ILE A 17 10.85 -6.16 -4.04
CA ILE A 17 11.02 -6.13 -5.49
C ILE A 17 10.21 -7.23 -6.19
N ALA A 18 10.15 -8.44 -5.62
CA ALA A 18 9.33 -9.52 -6.19
C ALA A 18 7.81 -9.22 -6.12
N LEU A 19 7.34 -8.53 -5.08
CA LEU A 19 5.96 -8.06 -4.97
C LEU A 19 5.64 -6.95 -5.98
N ILE A 20 6.61 -6.07 -6.23
CA ILE A 20 6.55 -5.05 -7.29
C ILE A 20 6.41 -5.73 -8.65
N ARG A 21 7.34 -6.64 -8.96
CA ARG A 21 7.39 -7.40 -10.21
C ARG A 21 6.12 -8.20 -10.49
N SER A 22 5.52 -8.76 -9.45
CA SER A 22 4.25 -9.48 -9.55
C SER A 22 3.02 -8.57 -9.52
N LYS A 23 3.20 -7.24 -9.56
CA LYS A 23 2.14 -6.21 -9.59
C LYS A 23 1.21 -6.25 -8.36
N HIS A 24 1.72 -6.70 -7.22
CA HIS A 24 1.00 -6.62 -5.95
C HIS A 24 1.34 -5.35 -5.17
N LEU A 25 2.56 -4.81 -5.34
CA LEU A 25 3.04 -3.63 -4.63
C LEU A 25 3.44 -2.54 -5.62
N PHE A 26 2.49 -1.68 -6.00
CA PHE A 26 2.75 -0.58 -6.96
C PHE A 26 1.85 0.64 -6.75
N TYR A 27 0.68 0.47 -6.14
CA TYR A 27 -0.36 1.49 -6.07
C TYR A 27 -0.16 2.48 -4.90
N GLN A 28 -0.16 2.01 -3.64
CA GLN A 28 0.00 2.90 -2.50
C GLN A 28 1.47 3.26 -2.28
N PRO A 29 1.76 4.47 -1.76
CA PRO A 29 3.12 4.99 -1.76
C PRO A 29 4.02 4.37 -0.68
N PHE A 30 5.08 3.66 -1.06
CA PHE A 30 6.09 3.10 -0.15
C PHE A 30 7.52 3.35 -0.65
N ILE A 31 8.42 3.72 0.27
CA ILE A 31 9.87 3.79 0.00
C ILE A 31 10.49 2.52 0.54
N LEU A 32 11.14 1.73 -0.32
CA LEU A 32 11.79 0.48 0.06
C LEU A 32 13.31 0.64 0.18
N ALA A 33 13.91 1.48 -0.66
CA ALA A 33 15.32 1.85 -0.66
C ALA A 33 15.49 3.28 -1.17
N ASP A 34 16.71 3.82 -1.14
CA ASP A 34 16.96 5.17 -1.65
C ASP A 34 16.65 5.32 -3.14
N ASP A 35 16.78 4.23 -3.90
CA ASP A 35 16.53 4.10 -5.33
C ASP A 35 15.32 3.20 -5.67
N VAL A 36 14.50 2.83 -4.67
CA VAL A 36 13.30 2.00 -4.85
C VAL A 36 12.11 2.63 -4.14
N GLU A 37 11.18 3.14 -4.92
CA GLU A 37 9.93 3.71 -4.44
C GLU A 37 8.77 3.28 -5.33
N VAL A 38 7.61 3.08 -4.72
CA VAL A 38 6.35 2.82 -5.43
C VAL A 38 5.31 3.83 -5.00
N GLY A 39 4.31 4.04 -5.85
CA GLY A 39 3.13 4.82 -5.53
C GLY A 39 2.54 5.51 -6.75
N GLU A 40 1.23 5.73 -6.71
CA GLU A 40 0.45 6.38 -7.77
C GLU A 40 0.50 7.92 -7.71
N GLY A 41 1.27 8.53 -6.80
CA GLY A 41 1.22 9.97 -6.57
C GLY A 41 1.49 10.79 -7.82
N GLN A 42 2.41 10.36 -8.68
CA GLN A 42 2.67 11.04 -9.95
C GLN A 42 1.50 10.92 -10.93
N ASN A 43 0.93 9.73 -11.11
CA ASN A 43 -0.22 9.54 -11.99
C ASN A 43 -1.44 10.36 -11.54
N LEU A 44 -1.67 10.46 -10.24
CA LEU A 44 -2.72 11.33 -9.69
C LEU A 44 -2.45 12.81 -9.97
N HIS A 45 -1.18 13.24 -9.91
CA HIS A 45 -0.78 14.61 -10.20
C HIS A 45 -0.91 14.95 -11.69
N ASP A 46 -0.47 14.05 -12.56
CA ASP A 46 -0.41 14.23 -14.00
C ASP A 46 -1.72 13.84 -14.70
N GLU A 47 -2.78 13.53 -13.94
CA GLU A 47 -4.07 13.07 -14.46
C GLU A 47 -3.96 11.90 -15.45
N TYR A 48 -3.04 10.97 -15.16
CA TYR A 48 -2.73 9.79 -15.97
C TYR A 48 -2.27 10.11 -17.41
N GLN A 49 -1.70 11.30 -17.66
CA GLN A 49 -1.12 11.61 -18.96
C GLN A 49 0.00 10.62 -19.34
N GLY A 50 -0.09 10.06 -20.55
CA GLY A 50 0.89 9.12 -21.07
C GLY A 50 0.81 7.69 -20.51
N VAL A 51 -0.10 7.43 -19.57
CA VAL A 51 -0.38 6.10 -19.01
C VAL A 51 -1.09 5.24 -20.06
N THR A 52 -0.57 4.03 -20.30
CA THR A 52 -1.16 3.05 -21.19
C THR A 52 -1.57 1.76 -20.46
N GLN A 53 -0.98 1.53 -19.29
CA GLN A 53 -1.25 0.39 -18.42
C GLN A 53 -1.35 0.89 -16.98
N ILE A 54 -2.15 0.22 -16.15
CA ILE A 54 -2.43 0.66 -14.76
C ILE A 54 -1.19 0.73 -13.85
N TRP A 55 -0.05 0.19 -14.29
CA TRP A 55 1.22 0.18 -13.56
C TRP A 55 2.29 1.08 -14.19
N ASP A 56 1.98 1.81 -15.27
CA ASP A 56 2.90 2.82 -15.82
C ASP A 56 3.11 3.94 -14.79
N TYR A 57 4.34 4.39 -14.62
CA TYR A 57 4.78 5.46 -13.72
C TYR A 57 4.48 5.25 -12.23
N ASN A 58 4.14 4.03 -11.81
CA ASN A 58 3.88 3.69 -10.41
C ASN A 58 5.12 3.23 -9.63
N VAL A 59 6.25 3.01 -10.31
CA VAL A 59 7.44 2.40 -9.73
C VAL A 59 8.69 3.10 -10.24
N TYR A 60 9.50 3.59 -9.32
CA TYR A 60 10.87 4.02 -9.59
C TYR A 60 11.83 2.96 -9.03
N ALA A 61 12.48 2.21 -9.91
CA ALA A 61 13.47 1.19 -9.54
C ALA A 61 14.42 0.89 -10.71
N PRO A 62 15.18 1.88 -11.22
CA PRO A 62 15.92 1.76 -12.49
C PRO A 62 17.07 0.74 -12.46
N HIS A 63 17.53 0.36 -11.26
CA HIS A 63 18.63 -0.58 -11.06
C HIS A 63 18.16 -1.96 -10.59
N HIS A 64 16.85 -2.21 -10.57
CA HIS A 64 16.27 -3.46 -10.10
C HIS A 64 15.40 -4.08 -11.19
N ASP A 65 15.40 -5.42 -11.24
CA ASP A 65 14.48 -6.18 -12.09
C ASP A 65 13.07 -6.13 -11.52
N ALA A 66 12.41 -4.99 -11.70
CA ALA A 66 11.05 -4.74 -11.25
C ALA A 66 10.00 -5.11 -12.32
N ASP A 67 10.40 -5.47 -13.55
CA ASP A 67 9.54 -5.78 -14.72
C ASP A 67 8.30 -4.87 -14.82
N GLN A 68 8.54 -3.57 -14.99
CA GLN A 68 7.47 -2.59 -15.05
C GLN A 68 7.39 -1.98 -16.44
N GLY A 69 6.22 -1.42 -16.73
CA GLY A 69 5.99 -0.53 -17.86
C GLY A 69 6.84 0.73 -17.78
N LYS A 70 6.28 1.88 -18.14
CA LYS A 70 7.06 3.13 -18.14
C LYS A 70 7.44 3.48 -16.69
N GLN A 71 8.71 3.79 -16.44
CA GLN A 71 9.14 4.27 -15.13
C GLN A 71 9.16 5.81 -15.10
N PRO A 72 8.98 6.44 -13.93
CA PRO A 72 9.26 7.86 -13.75
C PRO A 72 10.71 8.18 -14.11
N GLU A 73 10.93 9.29 -14.81
CA GLU A 73 12.27 9.71 -15.24
C GLU A 73 13.08 10.35 -14.09
N ASP A 74 12.39 11.02 -13.16
CA ASP A 74 13.01 11.79 -12.07
C ASP A 74 12.52 11.29 -10.69
N LEU A 75 13.44 10.79 -9.88
CA LEU A 75 13.16 10.31 -8.52
C LEU A 75 12.66 11.41 -7.59
N ALA A 76 13.24 12.61 -7.66
CA ALA A 76 12.88 13.69 -6.76
C ALA A 76 11.44 14.14 -7.00
N VAL A 77 11.04 14.25 -8.28
CA VAL A 77 9.66 14.54 -8.66
C VAL A 77 8.73 13.41 -8.21
N PHE A 78 9.04 12.16 -8.56
CA PHE A 78 8.23 11.01 -8.19
C PHE A 78 8.03 10.90 -6.67
N ARG A 79 9.11 11.07 -5.91
CA ARG A 79 9.12 11.05 -4.45
C ARG A 79 8.31 12.18 -3.85
N GLN A 80 8.40 13.39 -4.40
CA GLN A 80 7.60 14.52 -3.97
C GLN A 80 6.10 14.22 -4.14
N ARG A 81 5.68 13.72 -5.30
CA ARG A 81 4.28 13.38 -5.56
C ARG A 81 3.78 12.26 -4.65
N ASN A 82 4.61 11.25 -4.41
CA ASN A 82 4.28 10.19 -3.46
C ASN A 82 4.32 10.65 -1.99
N GLN A 83 5.06 11.71 -1.66
CA GLN A 83 4.99 12.34 -0.35
C GLN A 83 3.66 13.08 -0.17
N GLU A 84 3.22 13.85 -1.17
CA GLU A 84 1.90 14.50 -1.19
C GLU A 84 0.79 13.47 -1.03
N TYR A 85 0.83 12.37 -1.80
CA TYR A 85 -0.15 11.29 -1.68
C TYR A 85 -0.12 10.59 -0.31
N ARG A 86 1.07 10.29 0.25
CA ARG A 86 1.19 9.77 1.63
C ARG A 86 0.57 10.68 2.67
N SER A 87 0.70 12.00 2.51
CA SER A 87 0.20 12.96 3.49
C SER A 87 -1.31 12.85 3.69
N ILE A 88 -2.06 12.48 2.64
CA ILE A 88 -3.50 12.23 2.71
C ILE A 88 -3.80 11.05 3.64
N TYR A 89 -3.11 9.92 3.45
CA TYR A 89 -3.27 8.75 4.33
C TYR A 89 -2.88 9.05 5.78
N THR A 90 -1.77 9.77 5.99
CA THR A 90 -1.35 10.20 7.32
C THR A 90 -2.40 11.09 7.96
N TYR A 91 -2.95 12.05 7.22
CA TYR A 91 -4.02 12.92 7.70
C TYR A 91 -5.26 12.13 8.11
N ILE A 92 -5.72 11.17 7.30
CA ILE A 92 -6.86 10.31 7.63
C ILE A 92 -6.60 9.54 8.92
N SER A 93 -5.45 8.87 9.02
CA SER A 93 -5.05 8.16 10.24
C SER A 93 -5.00 9.11 11.45
N ASP A 94 -4.47 10.32 11.30
CA ASP A 94 -4.38 11.32 12.39
C ASP A 94 -5.76 11.76 12.87
N GLN A 95 -6.68 12.02 11.94
CA GLN A 95 -8.05 12.38 12.26
C GLN A 95 -8.79 11.25 13.00
N ILE A 96 -8.53 9.99 12.66
CA ILE A 96 -9.09 8.84 13.39
C ILE A 96 -8.53 8.80 14.81
N CYS A 97 -7.20 8.87 14.97
CA CYS A 97 -6.54 8.87 16.28
C CYS A 97 -7.01 10.03 17.17
N ASN A 98 -7.10 11.24 16.64
CA ASN A 98 -7.52 12.43 17.39
C ASN A 98 -8.96 12.33 17.91
N ARG A 99 -9.83 11.61 17.21
CA ARG A 99 -11.23 11.39 17.61
C ARG A 99 -11.41 10.17 18.50
N ASN A 100 -10.40 9.32 18.63
CA ASN A 100 -10.44 8.06 19.38
C ASN A 100 -9.24 8.00 20.33
N PRO A 101 -9.28 8.68 21.49
CA PRO A 101 -8.13 8.80 22.38
C PRO A 101 -7.65 7.44 22.96
N ASP A 102 -8.55 6.45 23.02
CA ASP A 102 -8.21 5.08 23.41
C ASP A 102 -7.93 4.20 22.16
N ILE A 103 -6.85 4.52 21.46
CA ILE A 103 -6.43 3.80 20.25
C ILE A 103 -6.19 2.31 20.55
N ALA A 104 -5.69 1.99 21.75
CA ALA A 104 -5.38 0.62 22.18
C ALA A 104 -6.60 -0.31 22.22
N ASN A 105 -7.82 0.25 22.29
CA ASN A 105 -9.07 -0.50 22.20
C ASN A 105 -9.79 -0.36 20.85
N LEU A 106 -9.26 0.43 19.92
CA LEU A 106 -9.87 0.70 18.61
C LEU A 106 -9.70 -0.50 17.67
N THR A 107 -10.79 -0.89 17.01
CA THR A 107 -10.78 -1.82 15.88
C THR A 107 -11.06 -1.07 14.58
N VAL A 108 -10.21 -1.24 13.58
CA VAL A 108 -10.31 -0.55 12.29
C VAL A 108 -10.56 -1.56 11.18
N GLY A 109 -11.50 -1.24 10.28
CA GLY A 109 -11.75 -1.98 9.05
C GLY A 109 -11.69 -1.05 7.85
N GLU A 110 -11.08 -1.49 6.76
CA GLU A 110 -11.01 -0.75 5.49
C GLU A 110 -11.45 -1.65 4.32
N ILE A 111 -12.41 -1.16 3.53
CA ILE A 111 -12.93 -1.80 2.32
C ILE A 111 -12.26 -1.14 1.12
N GLY A 112 -11.75 -1.94 0.17
CA GLY A 112 -10.91 -1.44 -0.92
C GLY A 112 -9.53 -1.03 -0.41
N CYS A 113 -8.96 -1.81 0.53
CA CYS A 113 -7.76 -1.41 1.25
C CYS A 113 -6.48 -1.45 0.40
N ASN A 114 -6.51 -2.08 -0.79
CA ASN A 114 -5.33 -2.33 -1.63
C ASN A 114 -4.20 -2.93 -0.76
N THR A 115 -2.99 -2.37 -0.76
CA THR A 115 -1.85 -2.81 0.06
C THR A 115 -1.93 -2.44 1.56
N GLY A 116 -3.02 -1.84 2.02
CA GLY A 116 -3.31 -1.60 3.44
C GLY A 116 -2.54 -0.45 4.09
N LEU A 117 -2.04 0.55 3.35
CA LEU A 117 -1.22 1.65 3.89
C LEU A 117 -1.84 2.32 5.13
N ASN A 118 -3.15 2.63 5.09
CA ASN A 118 -3.87 3.22 6.21
C ASN A 118 -3.93 2.25 7.41
N LEU A 119 -4.26 0.98 7.18
CA LEU A 119 -4.32 -0.06 8.21
C LEU A 119 -2.97 -0.27 8.92
N PHE A 120 -1.87 -0.29 8.17
CA PHE A 120 -0.52 -0.41 8.73
C PHE A 120 -0.13 0.84 9.52
N ASN A 121 -0.50 2.05 9.06
CA ASN A 121 -0.34 3.26 9.87
C ASN A 121 -1.11 3.16 11.20
N MET A 122 -2.37 2.69 11.17
CA MET A 122 -3.17 2.51 12.39
C MET A 122 -2.60 1.45 13.33
N ALA A 123 -2.11 0.32 12.78
CA ALA A 123 -1.49 -0.74 13.58
C ALA A 123 -0.21 -0.25 14.26
N LEU A 124 0.66 0.49 13.56
CA LEU A 124 1.87 1.08 14.15
C LEU A 124 1.57 2.12 15.23
N ARG A 125 0.39 2.74 15.21
CA ARG A 125 -0.09 3.65 16.26
C ARG A 125 -0.74 2.94 17.44
N GLY A 126 -0.80 1.61 17.41
CA GLY A 126 -1.30 0.79 18.51
C GLY A 126 -2.78 0.44 18.44
N ALA A 127 -3.43 0.56 17.27
CA ALA A 127 -4.80 0.07 17.12
C ALA A 127 -4.88 -1.43 17.48
N LYS A 128 -5.92 -1.82 18.22
CA LYS A 128 -6.08 -3.18 18.75
C LYS A 128 -6.10 -4.23 17.64
N ARG A 129 -6.89 -3.97 16.61
CA ARG A 129 -7.08 -4.85 15.44
C ARG A 129 -7.33 -4.01 14.20
N CYS A 130 -6.73 -4.42 13.08
CA CYS A 130 -6.90 -3.80 11.77
C CYS A 130 -7.27 -4.89 10.76
N TYR A 131 -8.34 -4.68 9.99
CA TYR A 131 -8.82 -5.60 8.96
C TYR A 131 -8.90 -4.91 7.61
N GLY A 132 -8.27 -5.52 6.60
CA GLY A 132 -8.37 -5.11 5.22
C GLY A 132 -9.25 -6.04 4.42
N TYR A 133 -10.08 -5.47 3.56
CA TYR A 133 -10.88 -6.18 2.58
C TYR A 133 -10.62 -5.60 1.20
N ASP A 134 -10.27 -6.44 0.24
CA ASP A 134 -10.10 -6.05 -1.16
C ASP A 134 -10.52 -7.19 -2.09
N TRP A 135 -10.91 -6.85 -3.31
CA TRP A 135 -11.28 -7.83 -4.32
C TRP A 135 -10.05 -8.53 -4.90
N ASN A 136 -8.90 -7.84 -4.95
CA ASN A 136 -7.61 -8.42 -5.31
C ASN A 136 -7.01 -9.19 -4.13
N ASP A 137 -6.30 -10.29 -4.40
CA ASP A 137 -5.55 -10.98 -3.35
C ASP A 137 -4.30 -10.19 -2.96
N MET A 138 -4.40 -9.45 -1.84
CA MET A 138 -3.29 -8.68 -1.26
C MET A 138 -2.62 -9.43 -0.10
N GLN A 139 -2.98 -10.69 0.16
CA GLN A 139 -2.40 -11.50 1.23
C GLN A 139 -0.86 -11.57 1.15
N PRO A 140 -0.21 -11.67 -0.04
CA PRO A 140 1.25 -11.66 -0.12
C PRO A 140 1.88 -10.38 0.43
N VAL A 141 1.28 -9.21 0.12
CA VAL A 141 1.77 -7.90 0.58
C VAL A 141 1.54 -7.72 2.06
N PHE A 142 0.34 -8.03 2.56
CA PHE A 142 0.03 -7.96 3.99
C PHE A 142 0.95 -8.87 4.81
N SER A 143 1.19 -10.08 4.33
CA SER A 143 2.09 -11.03 4.99
C SER A 143 3.53 -10.51 5.04
N TRP A 144 4.00 -9.86 3.98
CA TRP A 144 5.34 -9.25 3.96
C TRP A 144 5.42 -8.03 4.88
N LEU A 145 4.47 -7.10 4.80
CA LEU A 145 4.43 -5.90 5.66
C LEU A 145 4.28 -6.24 7.14
N ASN A 146 3.44 -7.22 7.51
CA ASN A 146 3.31 -7.66 8.90
C ASN A 146 4.64 -8.17 9.47
N ARG A 147 5.37 -9.00 8.70
CA ARG A 147 6.70 -9.50 9.12
C ARG A 147 7.71 -8.37 9.22
N LEU A 148 7.68 -7.42 8.28
CA LEU A 148 8.63 -6.32 8.21
C LEU A 148 8.43 -5.32 9.36
N LEU A 149 7.17 -4.97 9.65
CA LEU A 149 6.79 -3.95 10.61
C LEU A 149 6.53 -4.49 12.02
N GLY A 150 6.50 -5.81 12.19
CA GLY A 150 6.15 -6.45 13.48
C GLY A 150 4.67 -6.25 13.86
N THR A 151 3.79 -6.14 12.87
CA THR A 151 2.35 -5.88 13.05
C THR A 151 1.50 -7.14 12.78
N ARG A 152 0.18 -7.03 13.01
CA ARG A 152 -0.81 -8.10 12.80
C ARG A 152 -2.07 -7.57 12.13
N VAL A 153 -1.91 -6.89 11.01
CA VAL A 153 -3.04 -6.48 10.15
C VAL A 153 -3.59 -7.72 9.45
N GLU A 154 -4.88 -7.96 9.60
CA GLU A 154 -5.59 -9.08 8.99
C GLU A 154 -6.07 -8.67 7.59
N PHE A 155 -6.03 -9.59 6.63
CA PHE A 155 -6.55 -9.38 5.27
C PHE A 155 -7.56 -10.46 4.91
N THR A 156 -8.58 -10.09 4.15
CA THR A 156 -9.54 -11.01 3.56
C THR A 156 -9.84 -10.59 2.14
N GLN A 157 -9.58 -11.47 1.18
CA GLN A 157 -10.04 -11.25 -0.18
C GLN A 157 -11.57 -11.38 -0.21
N ALA A 158 -12.26 -10.30 -0.54
CA ALA A 158 -13.72 -10.25 -0.61
C ALA A 158 -14.19 -9.09 -1.47
N THR A 159 -15.32 -9.29 -2.14
CA THR A 159 -16.04 -8.19 -2.81
C THR A 159 -17.11 -7.68 -1.86
N TYR A 160 -17.09 -6.37 -1.57
CA TYR A 160 -18.14 -5.74 -0.78
C TYR A 160 -19.35 -5.41 -1.64
N ASP A 161 -20.50 -6.00 -1.30
CA ASP A 161 -21.79 -5.69 -1.90
C ASP A 161 -22.36 -4.44 -1.23
N ASN A 162 -22.32 -3.32 -1.94
CA ASN A 162 -22.79 -2.03 -1.44
C ASN A 162 -24.33 -1.93 -1.34
N LEU A 163 -25.08 -2.77 -2.05
CA LEU A 163 -26.54 -2.79 -1.97
C LEU A 163 -27.02 -3.49 -0.69
N TYR A 164 -26.34 -4.57 -0.31
CA TYR A 164 -26.72 -5.39 0.85
C TYR A 164 -25.79 -5.22 2.06
N HIS A 165 -24.79 -4.35 1.98
CA HIS A 165 -23.81 -4.09 3.04
C HIS A 165 -23.16 -5.37 3.60
N ARG A 166 -22.75 -6.28 2.70
CA ARG A 166 -22.16 -7.58 3.07
C ARG A 166 -20.96 -7.94 2.20
N PHE A 167 -20.05 -8.73 2.75
CA PHE A 167 -18.97 -9.32 1.96
C PHE A 167 -19.45 -10.58 1.23
N LYS A 168 -19.04 -10.71 -0.03
CA LYS A 168 -19.10 -11.95 -0.80
C LYS A 168 -17.71 -12.57 -0.77
N HIS A 169 -17.63 -13.80 -0.27
CA HIS A 169 -16.42 -14.60 -0.23
C HIS A 169 -16.48 -15.64 -1.35
N GLY A 170 -15.52 -15.63 -2.27
CA GLY A 170 -15.45 -16.60 -3.36
C GLY A 170 -15.70 -15.98 -4.73
N VAL A 171 -14.95 -16.52 -5.70
CA VAL A 171 -14.96 -16.17 -7.12
C VAL A 171 -16.24 -16.69 -7.75
N ASP A 172 -17.35 -15.98 -7.59
CA ASP A 172 -18.35 -15.92 -8.66
C ASP A 172 -17.88 -14.83 -9.63
N ALA A 173 -16.74 -15.09 -10.30
CA ALA A 173 -16.33 -14.31 -11.45
C ALA A 173 -17.38 -14.51 -12.53
N GLN A 174 -18.14 -13.44 -12.82
CA GLN A 174 -18.81 -13.28 -14.10
C GLN A 174 -17.83 -12.70 -15.10
#